data_AF-A0A537GFI3-F1
#
_entry.id   AF-A0A537GFI3-F1
#
_cell.length_a   1.000
_cell.length_b   1.000
_cell.length_c   1.000
_cell.angle_alpha   90.00
_cell.angle_beta   90.00
_cell.angle_gamma   90.00
#
_symmetry.space_group_name_H-M   'P 1'
#
loop_
_entity.id
_entity.type
_entity.pdbx_description
1 polymer ?
#
loop_
_entity_poly.entity_id
_entity_poly.type
_entity_poly.pdbx_seq_one_letter_code
_entity_poly.pdbx_strand_id
1 'polypeptide(L)'
;MFDGWKCCSVHYWHLHSCALKNSFNHGSRRKHRTWTSVRKLFNLAAETLQTFRELLPTAGVNRVFGLLDLLRAYNGKTDVANLTIDLRIALDELLPIIDTAEYMGLVDVQQGDISLTDLGKKALSGKIPERKKLVHDRLVGLEPFADVLRIVHEKKQLSRFELARFVSSKYGYTTDLPTIVNVIISWGVFTGLFRYDGQSESLLPREAPR
;
A
#
# COMPACT_ATOMS: atom_id res chain seq x y z
N MET A 1 23.58 -42.54 40.44
CA MET A 1 22.48 -43.39 39.97
C MET A 1 21.62 -42.52 39.07
N PHE A 2 21.64 -42.82 37.77
CA PHE A 2 20.71 -42.43 36.70
C PHE A 2 19.23 -42.66 37.14
N ASP A 3 18.13 -42.11 36.63
CA ASP A 3 17.66 -41.45 35.39
C ASP A 3 16.29 -40.75 35.74
N GLY A 4 15.66 -39.84 35.00
CA GLY A 4 15.87 -39.33 33.65
C GLY A 4 14.85 -38.25 33.21
N TRP A 5 15.30 -37.41 32.25
CA TRP A 5 14.64 -36.85 31.04
C TRP A 5 13.26 -36.16 31.18
N LYS A 6 13.01 -34.86 30.92
CA LYS A 6 13.34 -33.86 29.85
C LYS A 6 12.85 -34.15 28.42
N CYS A 7 12.03 -33.20 27.91
CA CYS A 7 11.78 -32.70 26.53
C CYS A 7 10.27 -32.67 26.18
N CYS A 8 9.66 -31.66 25.57
CA CYS A 8 10.13 -30.66 24.60
C CYS A 8 9.45 -29.28 24.79
N SER A 9 10.25 -28.21 24.68
CA SER A 9 9.83 -26.87 24.25
C SER A 9 10.88 -26.39 23.23
N VAL A 10 10.48 -26.24 21.98
CA VAL A 10 11.33 -25.84 20.84
C VAL A 10 10.98 -24.37 20.54
N HIS A 11 11.75 -23.37 20.98
CA HIS A 11 12.98 -22.80 20.40
C HIS A 11 12.89 -22.47 18.89
N TYR A 12 13.11 -21.22 18.50
CA TYR A 12 14.19 -20.87 17.56
C TYR A 12 14.56 -19.36 17.60
N TRP A 13 15.61 -19.09 18.39
CA TRP A 13 16.75 -18.18 18.16
C TRP A 13 16.59 -16.66 18.00
N HIS A 14 16.80 -16.00 19.14
CA HIS A 14 17.74 -14.89 19.32
C HIS A 14 19.17 -15.30 18.91
N LEU A 15 19.69 -14.85 17.78
CA LEU A 15 21.13 -14.76 17.50
C LEU A 15 21.38 -13.83 16.30
N HIS A 16 21.78 -12.57 16.57
CA HIS A 16 22.77 -11.76 15.81
C HIS A 16 22.74 -10.29 16.25
N SER A 17 22.87 -10.04 17.55
CA SER A 17 23.30 -8.75 18.09
C SER A 17 24.61 -8.94 18.83
N CYS A 18 25.70 -9.19 18.10
CA CYS A 18 27.06 -9.11 18.65
C CYS A 18 28.11 -9.10 17.53
N ALA A 19 28.23 -8.01 16.77
CA ALA A 19 29.40 -7.78 15.91
C ALA A 19 29.54 -6.29 15.51
N LEU A 20 29.36 -5.35 16.45
CA LEU A 20 29.63 -3.93 16.18
C LEU A 20 30.16 -3.27 17.46
N LYS A 21 31.42 -3.55 17.80
CA LYS A 21 32.28 -2.70 18.65
C LYS A 21 33.72 -3.19 18.58
N ASN A 22 34.51 -2.53 17.72
CA ASN A 22 35.96 -2.26 17.80
C ASN A 22 36.63 -2.32 16.41
N SER A 23 36.71 -1.16 15.76
CA SER A 23 37.98 -0.74 15.17
C SER A 23 38.01 0.78 15.09
N PHE A 24 38.95 1.31 15.87
CA PHE A 24 39.35 2.70 15.95
C PHE A 24 40.16 3.08 14.71
N ASN A 25 39.86 4.24 14.15
CA ASN A 25 40.75 5.26 13.59
C ASN A 25 41.64 4.99 12.34
N HIS A 26 41.72 6.07 11.55
CA HIS A 26 42.60 6.39 10.42
C HIS A 26 42.35 5.80 9.02
N GLY A 27 42.24 6.72 8.05
CA GLY A 27 42.73 6.52 6.69
C GLY A 27 41.65 6.38 5.63
N SER A 28 41.32 7.50 4.98
CA SER A 28 40.51 7.57 3.77
C SER A 28 40.97 6.61 2.66
N ARG A 29 40.07 5.75 2.17
CA ARG A 29 40.09 5.25 0.78
C ARG A 29 38.77 4.56 0.42
N ARG A 30 38.10 5.14 -0.59
CA ARG A 30 36.90 4.66 -1.27
C ARG A 30 37.01 3.16 -1.56
N LYS A 31 36.01 2.37 -1.19
CA LYS A 31 35.69 1.10 -1.85
C LYS A 31 34.20 1.02 -2.12
N HIS A 32 33.89 0.97 -3.41
CA HIS A 32 32.58 0.69 -3.98
C HIS A 32 32.04 -0.60 -3.37
N ARG A 33 30.99 -0.49 -2.55
CA ARG A 33 30.22 -1.64 -2.07
C ARG A 33 29.36 -2.11 -3.24
N THR A 34 29.60 -3.34 -3.69
CA THR A 34 29.02 -3.89 -4.92
C THR A 34 27.51 -4.07 -4.79
N TRP A 35 26.81 -3.55 -5.79
CA TRP A 35 25.35 -3.41 -5.90
C TRP A 35 24.60 -4.74 -6.10
N THR A 36 25.31 -5.86 -6.19
CA THR A 36 24.75 -7.20 -6.44
C THR A 36 24.00 -7.77 -5.24
N SER A 37 24.45 -7.48 -4.01
CA SER A 37 23.84 -8.04 -2.79
C SER A 37 22.52 -7.36 -2.43
N VAL A 38 22.35 -6.07 -2.71
CA VAL A 38 21.11 -5.33 -2.46
C VAL A 38 20.03 -5.73 -3.46
N ARG A 39 20.38 -5.91 -4.75
CA ARG A 39 19.48 -6.45 -5.78
C ARG A 39 18.97 -7.85 -5.45
N LYS A 40 19.84 -8.71 -4.92
CA LYS A 40 19.46 -10.08 -4.55
C LYS A 40 18.50 -10.10 -3.37
N LEU A 41 18.73 -9.24 -2.36
CA LEU A 41 17.82 -9.07 -1.23
C LEU A 41 16.48 -8.46 -1.66
N PHE A 42 16.49 -7.53 -2.62
CA PHE A 42 15.29 -6.95 -3.21
C PHE A 42 14.46 -8.00 -3.97
N ASN A 43 15.10 -8.83 -4.80
CA ASN A 43 14.40 -9.90 -5.51
C ASN A 43 13.86 -10.98 -4.58
N LEU A 44 14.62 -11.39 -3.56
CA LEU A 44 14.13 -12.37 -2.57
C LEU A 44 12.97 -11.82 -1.74
N ALA A 45 13.01 -10.55 -1.33
CA ALA A 45 11.90 -9.91 -0.60
C ALA A 45 10.68 -9.66 -1.50
N ALA A 46 10.87 -9.27 -2.77
CA ALA A 46 9.80 -9.10 -3.74
C ALA A 46 9.11 -10.43 -4.08
N GLU A 47 9.87 -11.52 -4.27
CA GLU A 47 9.33 -12.87 -4.53
C GLU A 47 8.62 -13.45 -3.29
N THR A 48 9.07 -13.15 -2.06
CA THR A 48 8.41 -13.63 -0.83
C THR A 48 7.22 -12.78 -0.37
N LEU A 49 7.21 -11.47 -0.62
CA LEU A 49 6.05 -10.60 -0.32
C LEU A 49 4.89 -10.79 -1.31
N GLN A 50 5.16 -11.29 -2.51
CA GLN A 50 4.15 -11.49 -3.55
C GLN A 50 3.13 -12.61 -3.25
N THR A 51 3.35 -13.46 -2.24
CA THR A 51 2.53 -14.69 -2.11
C THR A 51 1.39 -14.60 -1.08
N PHE A 52 1.28 -13.59 -0.21
CA PHE A 52 0.20 -13.57 0.81
C PHE A 52 -0.36 -12.19 1.20
N ARG A 53 -0.33 -11.19 0.32
CA ARG A 53 -1.13 -9.96 0.46
C ARG A 53 -2.20 -9.98 -0.62
N GLU A 54 -3.34 -10.60 -0.33
CA GLU A 54 -4.57 -10.33 -1.09
C GLU A 54 -4.78 -8.81 -1.07
N LEU A 55 -4.59 -8.20 -2.24
CA LEU A 55 -4.21 -6.80 -2.47
C LEU A 55 -5.32 -5.81 -2.10
N LEU A 56 -5.56 -5.58 -0.82
CA LEU A 56 -6.40 -4.46 -0.39
C LEU A 56 -5.57 -3.17 -0.38
N PRO A 57 -6.15 -2.05 -0.84
CA PRO A 57 -5.47 -0.76 -0.82
C PRO A 57 -5.22 -0.34 0.64
N THR A 58 -3.99 0.08 0.93
CA THR A 58 -3.55 0.48 2.28
C THR A 58 -3.01 1.91 2.34
N ALA A 59 -2.93 2.60 1.20
CA ALA A 59 -2.58 4.02 1.12
C ALA A 59 -3.78 4.90 0.72
N GLY A 60 -3.93 6.03 1.40
CA GLY A 60 -4.97 7.01 1.07
C GLY A 60 -4.67 7.83 -0.18
N VAL A 61 -5.71 8.51 -0.67
CA VAL A 61 -5.72 9.33 -1.90
C VAL A 61 -4.51 10.26 -2.00
N ASN A 62 -4.24 11.04 -0.95
CA ASN A 62 -3.19 12.07 -0.99
C ASN A 62 -1.79 11.47 -1.16
N ARG A 63 -1.51 10.32 -0.54
CA ARG A 63 -0.19 9.67 -0.65
C ARG A 63 0.03 9.14 -2.07
N VAL A 64 -0.99 8.50 -2.65
CA VAL A 64 -0.92 8.00 -4.03
C VAL A 64 -0.78 9.14 -5.03
N PHE A 65 -1.59 10.20 -4.92
CA PHE A 65 -1.43 11.34 -5.83
C PHE A 65 -0.10 12.06 -5.66
N GLY A 66 0.43 12.15 -4.43
CA GLY A 66 1.79 12.65 -4.18
C GLY A 66 2.86 11.83 -4.90
N LEU A 67 2.75 10.50 -4.88
CA LEU A 67 3.62 9.61 -5.65
C LEU A 67 3.49 9.86 -7.16
N LEU A 68 2.27 9.98 -7.69
CA LEU A 68 2.06 10.25 -9.12
C LEU A 68 2.67 11.59 -9.53
N ASP A 69 2.47 12.65 -8.74
CA ASP A 69 3.04 13.97 -8.99
C ASP A 69 4.59 13.93 -8.97
N LEU A 70 5.19 13.15 -8.06
CA LEU A 70 6.64 12.92 -8.02
C LEU A 70 7.12 12.18 -9.28
N LEU A 71 6.44 11.11 -9.69
CA LEU A 71 6.78 10.39 -10.92
C LEU A 71 6.71 11.31 -12.15
N ARG A 72 5.77 12.25 -12.20
CA ARG A 72 5.71 13.25 -13.27
C ARG A 72 6.95 14.15 -13.31
N ALA A 73 7.51 14.51 -12.15
CA ALA A 73 8.78 15.25 -12.09
C ALA A 73 9.96 14.43 -12.63
N TYR A 74 9.86 13.10 -12.57
CA TYR A 74 10.78 12.11 -13.16
C TYR A 74 10.41 11.73 -14.61
N ASN A 75 9.75 12.60 -15.36
CA ASN A 75 9.30 12.31 -16.74
C ASN A 75 8.43 11.03 -16.85
N GLY A 76 7.77 10.65 -15.75
CA GLY A 76 6.86 9.51 -15.67
C GLY A 76 7.51 8.17 -15.37
N LYS A 77 8.84 8.07 -15.17
CA LYS A 77 9.51 6.80 -14.84
C LYS A 77 10.79 7.01 -14.02
N THR A 78 10.99 6.19 -13.00
CA THR A 78 12.25 6.12 -12.23
C THR A 78 12.39 4.76 -11.55
N ASP A 79 13.52 4.49 -10.89
CA ASP A 79 13.65 3.34 -10.00
C ASP A 79 13.14 3.67 -8.59
N VAL A 80 12.64 2.64 -7.89
CA VAL A 80 12.06 2.79 -6.54
C VAL A 80 13.11 3.27 -5.52
N ALA A 81 14.39 2.97 -5.73
CA ALA A 81 15.45 3.40 -4.83
C ALA A 81 15.62 4.94 -4.86
N ASN A 82 15.57 5.57 -6.02
CA ASN A 82 15.59 7.02 -6.15
C ASN A 82 14.44 7.67 -5.39
N LEU A 83 13.23 7.09 -5.47
CA LEU A 83 12.08 7.61 -4.72
C LEU A 83 12.29 7.58 -3.21
N THR A 84 12.87 6.50 -2.66
CA THR A 84 13.14 6.41 -1.22
C THR A 84 14.17 7.45 -0.76
N ILE A 85 15.19 7.72 -1.58
CA ILE A 85 16.21 8.75 -1.31
C ILE A 85 15.56 10.15 -1.31
N ASP A 86 14.76 10.45 -2.32
CA ASP A 86 14.13 11.77 -2.48
C ASP A 86 13.08 12.07 -1.43
N LEU A 87 12.20 11.10 -1.16
CA LEU A 87 11.15 11.22 -0.16
C LEU A 87 11.70 11.13 1.27
N ARG A 88 12.94 10.63 1.44
CA ARG A 88 13.57 10.35 2.73
C ARG A 88 12.72 9.43 3.62
N ILE A 89 12.03 8.48 2.99
CA ILE A 89 11.23 7.45 3.67
C ILE A 89 11.85 6.08 3.46
N ALA A 90 11.57 5.17 4.38
CA ALA A 90 12.00 3.79 4.26
C ALA A 90 11.19 3.06 3.18
N LEU A 91 11.76 1.98 2.62
CA LEU A 91 11.15 1.23 1.53
C LEU A 91 9.79 0.62 1.96
N ASP A 92 9.72 0.07 3.17
CA ASP A 92 8.50 -0.49 3.76
C ASP A 92 7.38 0.56 3.97
N GLU A 93 7.73 1.84 4.08
CA GLU A 93 6.75 2.95 4.11
C GLU A 93 6.27 3.36 2.71
N LEU A 94 7.14 3.24 1.70
CA LEU A 94 6.83 3.56 0.30
C LEU A 94 6.01 2.46 -0.38
N LEU A 95 6.33 1.19 -0.12
CA LEU A 95 5.70 0.03 -0.74
C LEU A 95 4.16 0.06 -0.65
N PRO A 96 3.51 0.32 0.51
CA PRO A 96 2.05 0.42 0.58
C PRO A 96 1.44 1.46 -0.37
N ILE A 97 2.16 2.55 -0.67
CA ILE A 97 1.73 3.59 -1.61
C ILE A 97 1.84 3.07 -3.04
N ILE A 98 2.97 2.43 -3.37
CA ILE A 98 3.21 1.82 -4.68
C ILE A 98 2.18 0.71 -4.93
N ASP A 99 2.03 -0.23 -4.01
CA ASP A 99 1.07 -1.35 -4.09
C ASP A 99 -0.34 -0.81 -4.35
N THR A 100 -0.76 0.23 -3.62
CA THR A 100 -2.09 0.82 -3.82
C THR A 100 -2.23 1.51 -5.18
N ALA A 101 -1.20 2.23 -5.63
CA ALA A 101 -1.21 2.90 -6.92
C ALA A 101 -1.24 1.90 -8.10
N GLU A 102 -0.48 0.81 -7.97
CA GLU A 102 -0.44 -0.29 -8.94
C GLU A 102 -1.76 -1.05 -8.96
N TYR A 103 -2.32 -1.35 -7.77
CA TYR A 103 -3.65 -1.97 -7.63
C TYR A 103 -4.74 -1.18 -8.36
N MET A 104 -4.68 0.15 -8.29
CA MET A 104 -5.61 1.03 -9.01
C MET A 104 -5.30 1.16 -10.51
N GLY A 105 -4.17 0.63 -10.98
CA GLY A 105 -3.71 0.71 -12.37
C GLY A 105 -3.15 2.07 -12.76
N LEU A 106 -2.71 2.87 -11.78
CA LEU A 106 -2.17 4.22 -11.99
C LEU A 106 -0.66 4.20 -12.27
N VAL A 107 0.02 3.17 -11.79
CA VAL A 107 1.44 2.91 -12.05
C VAL A 107 1.64 1.46 -12.44
N ASP A 108 2.79 1.18 -13.05
CA ASP A 108 3.27 -0.16 -13.38
C ASP A 108 4.66 -0.34 -12.77
N VAL A 109 4.90 -1.46 -12.09
CA VAL A 109 6.17 -1.77 -11.42
C VAL A 109 6.81 -3.00 -12.07
N GLN A 110 8.01 -2.83 -12.60
CA GLN A 110 8.76 -3.92 -13.24
C GLN A 110 10.22 -3.92 -12.78
N GLN A 111 10.65 -5.02 -12.16
CA GLN A 111 12.06 -5.22 -11.75
C GLN A 111 12.65 -4.08 -10.90
N GLY A 112 11.81 -3.42 -10.07
CA GLY A 112 12.22 -2.30 -9.22
C GLY A 112 12.16 -0.93 -9.90
N ASP A 113 11.81 -0.87 -11.18
CA ASP A 113 11.38 0.36 -11.86
C ASP A 113 9.89 0.59 -11.63
N ILE A 114 9.51 1.85 -11.51
CA ILE A 114 8.12 2.30 -11.43
C ILE A 114 7.84 3.35 -12.50
N SER A 115 6.69 3.22 -13.18
CA SER A 115 6.30 4.14 -14.24
C SER A 115 4.81 4.50 -14.19
N LEU A 116 4.45 5.69 -14.68
CA LEU A 116 3.07 6.09 -14.85
C LEU A 116 2.42 5.30 -16.00
N THR A 117 1.27 4.67 -15.74
CA THR A 117 0.40 4.16 -16.81
C THR A 117 -0.27 5.32 -17.55
N ASP A 118 -0.92 5.04 -18.67
CA ASP A 118 -1.72 6.05 -19.37
C ASP A 118 -2.90 6.54 -18.52
N LEU A 119 -3.45 5.68 -17.66
CA LEU A 119 -4.46 6.06 -16.68
C LEU A 119 -3.88 7.04 -15.65
N GLY A 120 -2.69 6.73 -15.10
CA GLY A 120 -1.98 7.60 -14.16
C GLY A 120 -1.64 8.97 -14.75
N LYS A 121 -1.14 9.01 -15.99
CA LYS A 121 -0.87 10.26 -16.71
C LYS A 121 -2.13 11.11 -16.87
N LYS A 122 -3.25 10.50 -17.30
CA LYS A 122 -4.54 11.18 -17.44
C LYS A 122 -5.09 11.69 -16.10
N ALA A 123 -4.90 10.92 -15.03
CA ALA A 123 -5.31 11.32 -13.68
C ALA A 123 -4.55 12.58 -13.18
N LEU A 124 -3.33 12.81 -13.68
CA LEU A 124 -2.51 13.98 -13.36
C LEU A 124 -2.76 15.19 -14.26
N SER A 125 -3.16 14.99 -15.52
CA SER A 125 -3.33 16.08 -16.49
C SER A 125 -4.63 16.88 -16.30
N GLY A 126 -5.64 16.27 -15.69
CA GLY A 126 -6.95 16.88 -15.52
C GLY A 126 -7.08 17.79 -14.28
N LYS A 127 -8.07 18.67 -14.30
CA LYS A 127 -8.52 19.41 -13.10
C LYS A 127 -9.11 18.41 -12.07
N ILE A 128 -9.24 18.84 -10.82
CA ILE A 128 -9.76 18.00 -9.71
C ILE A 128 -11.03 17.21 -10.09
N PRO A 129 -12.06 17.79 -10.75
CA PRO A 129 -13.25 17.03 -11.14
C PRO A 129 -12.98 15.90 -12.13
N GLU A 130 -12.11 16.12 -13.11
CA GLU A 130 -11.73 15.12 -14.13
C GLU A 130 -10.95 13.98 -13.50
N ARG A 131 -10.01 14.31 -12.59
CA ARG A 131 -9.28 13.32 -11.79
C ARG A 131 -10.22 12.45 -10.97
N LYS A 132 -11.19 13.06 -10.26
CA LYS A 132 -12.19 12.33 -9.48
C LYS A 132 -13.02 11.40 -10.35
N LYS A 133 -13.48 11.87 -11.52
CA LYS A 133 -14.25 11.06 -12.47
C LYS A 133 -13.46 9.86 -12.98
N LEU A 134 -12.21 10.07 -13.39
CA LEU A 134 -11.36 9.00 -13.90
C LEU A 134 -11.12 7.90 -12.85
N VAL A 135 -10.82 8.30 -11.61
CA VAL A 135 -10.64 7.32 -10.53
C VAL A 135 -11.98 6.68 -10.14
N HIS A 136 -13.08 7.44 -10.12
CA HIS A 136 -14.42 6.90 -9.90
C HIS A 136 -14.72 5.77 -10.87
N ASP A 137 -14.55 6.01 -12.18
CA ASP A 137 -14.85 5.03 -13.23
C ASP A 137 -13.98 3.77 -13.08
N ARG A 138 -12.76 3.91 -12.55
CA ARG A 138 -11.90 2.78 -12.19
C ARG A 138 -12.43 2.00 -10.97
N LEU A 139 -12.84 2.69 -9.91
CA LEU A 139 -13.25 2.05 -8.65
C LEU A 139 -14.62 1.39 -8.71
N VAL A 140 -15.53 1.83 -9.59
CA VAL A 140 -16.87 1.21 -9.74
C VAL A 140 -16.79 -0.30 -10.04
N GLY A 141 -15.75 -0.75 -10.75
CA GLY A 141 -15.52 -2.16 -11.08
C GLY A 141 -14.38 -2.83 -10.31
N LEU A 142 -13.77 -2.14 -9.34
CA LEU A 142 -12.63 -2.65 -8.59
C LEU A 142 -13.09 -3.08 -7.20
N GLU A 143 -12.85 -4.33 -6.82
CA GLU A 143 -13.04 -4.78 -5.45
C GLU A 143 -12.09 -4.04 -4.49
N PRO A 144 -12.38 -3.92 -3.18
CA PRO A 144 -13.68 -4.12 -2.54
C PRO A 144 -14.67 -2.96 -2.82
N PHE A 145 -14.29 -1.94 -3.59
CA PHE A 145 -15.11 -0.74 -3.78
C PHE A 145 -16.45 -1.03 -4.46
N ALA A 146 -16.45 -1.88 -5.49
CA ALA A 146 -17.66 -2.30 -6.18
C ALA A 146 -18.69 -2.94 -5.22
N ASP A 147 -18.24 -3.88 -4.39
CA ASP A 147 -19.07 -4.49 -3.36
C ASP A 147 -19.58 -3.50 -2.32
N VAL A 148 -18.70 -2.64 -1.80
CA VAL A 148 -19.09 -1.64 -0.81
C VAL A 148 -20.12 -0.67 -1.39
N LEU A 149 -19.95 -0.22 -2.63
CA LEU A 149 -20.91 0.62 -3.34
C LEU A 149 -22.28 -0.07 -3.43
N ARG A 150 -22.30 -1.35 -3.84
CA ARG A 150 -23.52 -2.15 -3.92
C ARG A 150 -24.22 -2.28 -2.58
N ILE A 151 -23.50 -2.66 -1.52
CA ILE A 151 -24.04 -2.82 -0.17
C ILE A 151 -24.63 -1.50 0.34
N VAL A 152 -23.92 -0.38 0.17
CA VAL A 152 -24.40 0.95 0.57
C VAL A 152 -25.70 1.29 -0.17
N HIS A 153 -25.78 0.99 -1.48
CA HIS A 153 -26.97 1.27 -2.27
C HIS A 153 -28.18 0.41 -1.88
N GLU A 154 -27.96 -0.87 -1.56
CA GLU A 154 -28.99 -1.82 -1.14
C GLU A 154 -29.52 -1.49 0.26
N LYS A 155 -28.62 -1.33 1.24
CA LYS A 155 -28.99 -1.08 2.64
C LYS A 155 -29.37 0.37 2.94
N LYS A 156 -29.06 1.31 2.04
CA LYS A 156 -29.16 2.78 2.24
C LYS A 156 -28.28 3.35 3.36
N GLN A 157 -27.64 2.50 4.15
CA GLN A 157 -26.66 2.86 5.16
C GLN A 157 -25.74 1.66 5.42
N LEU A 158 -24.45 1.91 5.59
CA LEU A 158 -23.47 0.90 6.01
C LEU A 158 -22.57 1.49 7.09
N SER A 159 -22.68 1.00 8.31
CA SER A 159 -21.82 1.47 9.40
C SER A 159 -20.35 1.09 9.18
N ARG A 160 -19.43 1.86 9.76
CA ARG A 160 -18.01 1.53 9.76
C ARG A 160 -17.72 0.13 10.33
N PHE A 161 -18.47 -0.28 11.36
CA PHE A 161 -18.36 -1.62 11.95
C PHE A 161 -18.78 -2.72 10.97
N GLU A 162 -19.91 -2.56 10.29
CA GLU A 162 -20.35 -3.51 9.26
C GLU A 162 -19.37 -3.59 8.09
N LEU A 163 -18.80 -2.45 7.67
CA LEU A 163 -17.75 -2.42 6.64
C LEU A 163 -16.52 -3.22 7.09
N ALA A 164 -16.05 -3.02 8.32
CA ALA A 164 -14.92 -3.78 8.87
C ALA A 164 -15.22 -5.29 8.90
N ARG A 165 -16.44 -5.66 9.33
CA ARG A 165 -16.89 -7.06 9.33
C ARG A 165 -16.96 -7.64 7.93
N PHE A 166 -17.47 -6.90 6.96
CA PHE A 166 -17.52 -7.31 5.56
C PHE A 166 -16.11 -7.58 5.01
N VAL A 167 -15.19 -6.62 5.17
CA VAL A 167 -13.80 -6.75 4.71
C VAL A 167 -13.13 -7.96 5.36
N SER A 168 -13.23 -8.07 6.70
CA SER A 168 -12.65 -9.19 7.44
C SER A 168 -13.22 -10.55 7.05
N SER A 169 -14.52 -10.61 6.73
CA SER A 169 -15.18 -11.85 6.32
C SER A 169 -14.81 -12.28 4.91
N LYS A 170 -14.55 -11.34 3.99
CA LYS A 170 -14.28 -11.63 2.58
C LYS A 170 -12.79 -11.83 2.30
N TYR A 171 -11.92 -11.07 2.97
CA TYR A 171 -10.47 -11.00 2.70
C TYR A 171 -9.61 -11.50 3.87
N GLY A 172 -10.24 -12.10 4.89
CA GLY A 172 -9.56 -12.62 6.07
C GLY A 172 -9.25 -11.58 7.16
N TYR A 173 -8.79 -12.08 8.30
CA TYR A 173 -8.43 -11.25 9.45
C TYR A 173 -7.03 -10.64 9.26
N THR A 174 -6.90 -9.34 9.55
CA THR A 174 -5.62 -8.63 9.52
C THR A 174 -5.57 -7.56 10.60
N THR A 175 -4.38 -7.31 11.14
CA THR A 175 -4.12 -6.18 12.07
C THR A 175 -4.31 -4.83 11.39
N ASP A 176 -4.22 -4.77 10.06
CA ASP A 176 -4.32 -3.54 9.27
C ASP A 176 -5.77 -3.17 8.92
N LEU A 177 -6.75 -3.92 9.43
CA LEU A 177 -8.16 -3.72 9.11
C LEU A 177 -8.64 -2.27 9.33
N PRO A 178 -8.28 -1.57 10.42
CA PRO A 178 -8.65 -0.16 10.58
C PRO A 178 -8.10 0.74 9.47
N THR A 179 -6.87 0.48 9.02
CA THR A 179 -6.22 1.20 7.92
C THR A 179 -6.94 0.94 6.61
N ILE A 180 -7.24 -0.33 6.30
CA ILE A 180 -7.96 -0.71 5.09
C ILE A 180 -9.35 -0.06 5.04
N VAL A 181 -10.11 -0.12 6.15
CA VAL A 181 -11.42 0.54 6.25
C VAL A 181 -11.31 2.05 6.03
N ASN A 182 -10.31 2.70 6.62
CA ASN A 182 -10.05 4.13 6.40
C ASN A 182 -9.74 4.43 4.93
N VAL A 183 -8.96 3.59 4.27
CA VAL A 183 -8.56 3.75 2.87
C VAL A 183 -9.78 3.58 1.95
N ILE A 184 -10.59 2.54 2.17
CA ILE A 184 -11.83 2.33 1.42
C ILE A 184 -12.75 3.55 1.53
N ILE A 185 -12.97 4.05 2.75
CA ILE A 185 -13.79 5.25 2.98
C ILE A 185 -13.18 6.47 2.29
N SER A 186 -11.87 6.70 2.47
CA SER A 186 -11.16 7.85 1.90
C SER A 186 -11.28 7.91 0.38
N TRP A 187 -11.02 6.80 -0.30
CA TRP A 187 -11.12 6.71 -1.76
C TRP A 187 -12.57 6.80 -2.25
N GLY A 188 -13.51 6.12 -1.58
CA GLY A 188 -14.92 6.15 -1.95
C GLY A 188 -15.55 7.53 -1.80
N VAL A 189 -15.19 8.28 -0.75
CA VAL A 189 -15.64 9.68 -0.57
C VAL A 189 -14.96 10.62 -1.57
N PHE A 190 -13.65 10.46 -1.81
CA PHE A 190 -12.91 11.30 -2.74
C PHE A 190 -13.46 11.23 -4.17
N THR A 191 -13.71 10.01 -4.64
CA THR A 191 -14.33 9.72 -5.95
C THR A 191 -15.83 9.96 -5.95
N GLY A 192 -16.42 9.92 -4.75
CA GLY A 192 -17.83 10.10 -4.50
C GLY A 192 -18.69 8.94 -4.99
N LEU A 193 -18.20 7.71 -4.81
CA LEU A 193 -19.01 6.48 -4.88
C LEU A 193 -20.14 6.51 -3.83
N PHE A 194 -19.82 7.03 -2.65
CA PHE A 194 -20.75 7.20 -1.53
C PHE A 194 -20.34 8.44 -0.71
N ARG A 195 -21.22 8.85 0.20
CA ARG A 195 -20.91 9.86 1.23
C ARG A 195 -20.55 9.15 2.53
N TYR A 196 -19.83 9.83 3.40
CA TYR A 196 -19.58 9.38 4.77
C TYR A 196 -20.15 10.41 5.74
N ASP A 197 -21.01 9.97 6.64
CA ASP A 197 -21.52 10.78 7.75
C ASP A 197 -20.65 10.53 8.99
N GLY A 198 -19.98 11.58 9.46
CA GLY A 198 -19.12 11.52 10.63
C GLY A 198 -19.88 11.44 11.96
N GLN A 199 -21.16 11.83 11.99
CA GLN A 199 -21.96 11.73 13.23
C GLN A 199 -22.43 10.29 13.47
N SER A 200 -22.96 9.63 12.44
CA SER A 200 -23.41 8.24 12.51
C SER A 200 -22.32 7.21 12.17
N GLU A 201 -21.10 7.66 11.87
CA GLU A 201 -19.97 6.83 11.41
C GLU A 201 -20.36 5.83 10.31
N SER A 202 -21.14 6.31 9.34
CA SER A 202 -21.78 5.46 8.34
C SER A 202 -21.59 5.96 6.91
N LEU A 203 -21.47 5.03 5.99
CA LEU A 203 -21.49 5.29 4.56
C LEU A 203 -22.94 5.37 4.09
N LEU A 204 -23.24 6.37 3.26
CA LEU A 204 -24.57 6.65 2.73
C LEU A 204 -24.53 6.73 1.20
N PRO A 205 -25.59 6.32 0.49
CA PRO A 205 -25.68 6.53 -0.95
C PRO A 205 -25.47 7.99 -1.31
N ARG A 206 -24.77 8.21 -2.41
CA ARG A 206 -24.73 9.53 -3.03
C ARG A 206 -25.95 9.67 -3.93
N GLU A 207 -26.75 10.70 -3.72
CA GLU A 207 -27.80 11.07 -4.67
C GLU A 207 -27.17 11.50 -6.00
N ALA A 208 -27.76 11.07 -7.11
CA ALA A 208 -27.35 11.55 -8.43
C ALA A 208 -27.46 13.08 -8.46
N PRO A 209 -26.48 13.80 -9.03
CA PRO A 209 -26.63 15.24 -9.22
C PRO A 209 -27.90 15.49 -10.05
N ARG A 210 -28.81 16.32 -9.51
CA ARG A 210 -30.00 16.81 -10.23
C ARG A 210 -29.59 17.75 -11.36
#